data_AF-A0A1E4ZXV8-F1
#
_entry.id   AF-A0A1E4ZXV8-F1
#
_cell.length_a   1.000
_cell.length_b   1.000
_cell.length_c   1.000
_cell.angle_alpha   90.00
_cell.angle_beta   90.00
_cell.angle_gamma   90.00
#
_symmetry.space_group_name_H-M   'P 1'
#
loop_
_entity.id
_entity.type
_entity.pdbx_description
1 polymer ?
#
loop_
_entity_poly.entity_id
_entity_poly.type
_entity_poly.pdbx_seq_one_letter_code
_entity_poly.pdbx_strand_id
1 'polypeptide(L)'
;MTFWMFFLAIATYLTNTWFKRKEAKIQNVIRFSEFHRKIFSADSFPILNYEDLDNGTYVRDFSDKEMEKKFFNFLGDCEHISFLKEASGITHEMNAYMMGWFCQKILPHLTEDERKTFFWSKAVKYIEETSEKSFNLSEKS
;
A
#
# COMPACT_ATOMS: atom_id res chain seq x y z
N MET A 1 -10.79 -39.31 34.08
CA MET A 1 -10.64 -37.86 34.37
C MET A 1 -9.68 -37.15 33.41
N THR A 2 -8.60 -37.82 32.97
CA THR A 2 -7.55 -37.24 32.09
C THR A 2 -8.01 -36.93 30.66
N PHE A 3 -8.81 -37.80 30.01
CA PHE A 3 -9.27 -37.60 28.62
C PHE A 3 -10.05 -36.28 28.40
N TRP A 4 -10.96 -35.95 29.32
CA TRP A 4 -11.74 -34.70 29.26
C TRP A 4 -10.86 -33.46 29.42
N MET A 5 -9.83 -33.52 30.26
CA MET A 5 -8.87 -32.41 30.40
C MET A 5 -8.06 -32.20 29.11
N PHE A 6 -7.64 -33.28 28.45
CA PHE A 6 -6.95 -33.17 27.16
C PHE A 6 -7.85 -32.57 26.07
N PHE A 7 -9.11 -33.00 25.99
CA PHE A 7 -10.07 -32.42 25.05
C PHE A 7 -10.30 -30.92 25.31
N LEU A 8 -10.52 -30.53 26.57
CA LEU A 8 -10.69 -29.13 26.96
C LEU A 8 -9.42 -28.30 26.66
N ALA A 9 -8.24 -28.84 26.91
CA ALA A 9 -6.97 -28.17 26.61
C ALA A 9 -6.79 -27.94 25.11
N ILE A 10 -7.08 -28.96 24.27
CA ILE A 10 -7.01 -28.84 22.80
C ILE A 10 -8.04 -27.82 22.31
N ALA A 11 -9.29 -27.91 22.77
CA ALA A 11 -10.34 -26.98 22.38
C ALA A 11 -9.95 -25.53 22.74
N THR A 12 -9.48 -25.30 23.97
CA THR A 12 -9.03 -23.98 24.43
C THR A 12 -7.85 -23.47 23.61
N TYR A 13 -6.86 -24.31 23.31
CA TYR A 13 -5.72 -23.94 22.49
C TYR A 13 -6.12 -23.54 21.06
N LEU A 14 -7.00 -24.33 20.43
CA LEU A 14 -7.51 -24.04 19.08
C LEU A 14 -8.30 -22.74 19.06
N THR A 15 -9.20 -22.53 20.02
CA THR A 15 -9.98 -21.31 20.17
C THR A 15 -9.08 -20.09 20.38
N ASN A 16 -8.10 -20.19 21.29
CA ASN A 16 -7.14 -19.10 21.52
C ASN A 16 -6.28 -18.79 20.28
N THR A 17 -5.85 -19.82 19.56
CA THR A 17 -5.07 -19.65 18.32
C THR A 17 -5.88 -18.96 17.25
N TRP A 18 -7.17 -19.32 17.11
CA TRP A 18 -8.08 -18.66 16.19
C TRP A 18 -8.32 -17.20 16.55
N PHE A 19 -8.59 -16.90 17.82
CA PHE A 19 -8.76 -15.52 18.28
C PHE A 19 -7.50 -14.67 18.05
N LYS A 20 -6.31 -15.19 18.37
CA LYS A 20 -5.03 -14.51 18.10
C LYS A 20 -4.82 -14.22 16.62
N ARG A 21 -5.15 -15.16 15.73
CA ARG A 21 -5.07 -14.96 14.28
C ARG A 21 -6.05 -13.89 13.80
N LYS A 22 -7.29 -13.92 14.31
CA LYS A 22 -8.31 -12.93 13.98
C LYS A 22 -7.90 -11.52 14.44
N GLU A 23 -7.39 -11.41 15.66
CA GLU A 23 -6.88 -10.16 16.22
C GLU A 23 -5.70 -9.62 15.41
N ALA A 24 -4.72 -10.46 15.08
CA ALA A 24 -3.58 -10.06 14.25
C ALA A 24 -4.03 -9.53 12.88
N LYS A 25 -5.04 -10.16 12.25
CA LYS A 25 -5.60 -9.68 10.98
C LYS A 25 -6.25 -8.30 11.14
N ILE A 26 -7.05 -8.09 12.20
CA ILE A 26 -7.67 -6.79 12.48
C ILE A 26 -6.62 -5.71 12.69
N GLN A 27 -5.57 -6.01 13.48
CA GLN A 27 -4.47 -5.08 13.72
C GLN A 27 -3.71 -4.73 12.44
N ASN A 28 -3.50 -5.69 11.54
CA ASN A 28 -2.88 -5.42 10.24
C ASN A 28 -3.75 -4.48 9.39
N VAL A 29 -5.06 -4.70 9.34
CA VAL A 29 -5.99 -3.79 8.62
C VAL A 29 -5.97 -2.38 9.20
N ILE A 30 -5.94 -2.25 10.54
CA ILE A 30 -5.82 -0.94 11.20
C ILE A 30 -4.52 -0.26 10.78
N ARG A 31 -3.38 -0.97 10.87
CA ARG A 31 -2.07 -0.45 10.44
C ARG A 31 -2.05 -0.03 8.97
N PHE A 32 -2.68 -0.84 8.09
CA PHE A 32 -2.82 -0.49 6.68
C PHE A 32 -3.59 0.81 6.50
N SER A 33 -4.72 0.98 7.21
CA SER A 33 -5.54 2.19 7.13
C SER A 33 -4.81 3.42 7.69
N GLU A 34 -4.14 3.28 8.83
CA GLU A 34 -3.33 4.34 9.44
C GLU A 34 -2.18 4.77 8.52
N PHE A 35 -1.48 3.80 7.94
CA PHE A 35 -0.39 4.06 7.03
C PHE A 35 -0.87 4.71 5.73
N HIS A 36 -1.99 4.26 5.18
CA HIS A 36 -2.63 4.91 4.05
C HIS A 36 -2.95 6.39 4.36
N ARG A 37 -3.51 6.69 5.54
CA ARG A 37 -3.75 8.08 5.96
C ARG A 37 -2.46 8.90 6.06
N LYS A 38 -1.35 8.28 6.49
CA LYS A 38 -0.03 8.94 6.55
C LYS A 38 0.50 9.30 5.15
N ILE A 39 0.33 8.40 4.17
CA ILE A 39 0.71 8.65 2.76
C ILE A 39 0.04 9.90 2.21
N PHE A 40 -1.18 10.19 2.66
CA PHE A 40 -1.96 11.37 2.28
C PHE A 40 -2.03 12.45 3.37
N SER A 41 -0.96 12.58 4.17
CA SER A 41 -0.83 13.69 5.10
C SER A 41 -0.55 15.02 4.38
N ALA A 42 -0.84 16.15 5.03
CA ALA A 42 -0.78 17.47 4.39
C ALA A 42 0.58 17.83 3.78
N ASP A 43 1.67 17.29 4.33
CA ASP A 43 3.04 17.53 3.86
C ASP A 43 3.58 16.41 2.94
N SER A 44 2.74 15.46 2.54
CA SER A 44 3.16 14.33 1.73
C SER A 44 3.27 14.69 0.25
N PHE A 45 4.14 13.98 -0.47
CA PHE A 45 4.32 14.17 -1.90
C PHE A 45 2.99 14.10 -2.69
N PRO A 46 2.10 13.10 -2.46
CA PRO A 46 0.82 13.04 -3.17
C PRO A 46 -0.06 14.28 -2.97
N ILE A 47 -0.13 14.81 -1.75
CA ILE A 47 -1.02 15.95 -1.43
C ILE A 47 -0.44 17.25 -1.96
N LEU A 48 0.87 17.47 -1.81
CA LEU A 48 1.53 18.68 -2.28
C LEU A 48 1.47 18.86 -3.80
N ASN A 49 1.37 17.75 -4.54
CA ASN A 49 1.34 17.77 -6.01
C ASN A 49 -0.03 17.37 -6.58
N TYR A 50 -1.07 17.27 -5.74
CA TYR A 50 -2.37 16.76 -6.16
C TYR A 50 -2.97 17.58 -7.32
N GLU A 51 -3.00 18.90 -7.19
CA GLU A 51 -3.59 19.78 -8.22
C GLU A 51 -2.84 19.69 -9.55
N ASP A 52 -1.51 19.68 -9.52
CA ASP A 52 -0.68 19.58 -10.72
C ASP A 52 -0.80 18.19 -11.39
N LEU A 53 -0.91 17.13 -10.59
CA LEU A 53 -1.15 15.77 -11.09
C LEU A 53 -2.55 15.63 -11.68
N ASP A 54 -3.55 16.26 -11.08
CA ASP A 54 -4.92 16.25 -11.57
C ASP A 54 -5.04 16.96 -12.92
N ASN A 55 -4.51 18.19 -12.99
CA ASN A 55 -4.46 19.01 -14.21
C ASN A 55 -3.50 18.48 -15.29
N GLY A 56 -2.64 17.51 -14.95
CA GLY A 56 -1.65 16.95 -15.87
C GLY A 56 -0.48 17.89 -16.18
N THR A 57 -0.26 18.89 -15.34
CA THR A 57 0.81 19.89 -15.46
C THR A 57 2.05 19.53 -14.65
N TYR A 58 1.98 18.49 -13.80
CA TYR A 58 3.09 18.07 -12.97
C TYR A 58 4.31 17.66 -13.82
N VAL A 59 5.43 18.33 -13.58
CA VAL A 59 6.74 17.99 -14.12
C VAL A 59 7.70 17.85 -12.96
N ARG A 60 8.37 16.70 -12.87
CA ARG A 60 9.34 16.43 -11.82
C ARG A 60 10.60 17.26 -12.03
N ASP A 61 10.87 18.18 -11.11
CA ASP A 61 12.11 18.97 -11.09
C ASP A 61 13.16 18.30 -10.21
N PHE A 62 14.17 17.69 -10.85
CA PHE A 62 15.27 17.02 -10.16
C PHE A 62 16.24 17.98 -9.44
N SER A 63 16.12 19.29 -9.66
CA SER A 63 16.90 20.30 -8.94
C SER A 63 16.32 20.61 -7.56
N ASP A 64 15.02 20.40 -7.35
CA ASP A 64 14.35 20.51 -6.06
C ASP A 64 14.60 19.24 -5.22
N LYS A 65 15.65 19.30 -4.41
CA LYS A 65 16.05 18.19 -3.53
C LYS A 65 15.02 17.85 -2.46
N GLU A 66 14.23 18.82 -2.00
CA GLU A 66 13.23 18.56 -0.95
C GLU A 66 12.03 17.83 -1.53
N MET A 67 11.56 18.24 -2.72
CA MET A 67 10.49 17.51 -3.41
C MET A 67 10.94 16.11 -3.83
N GLU A 68 12.17 15.98 -4.33
CA GLU A 68 12.75 14.69 -4.70
C GLU A 68 12.84 13.74 -3.50
N LYS A 69 13.24 14.24 -2.33
CA LYS A 69 13.24 13.47 -1.09
C LYS A 69 11.83 13.00 -0.71
N LYS A 70 10.81 13.85 -0.86
CA LYS A 70 9.41 13.49 -0.61
C LYS A 70 8.93 12.44 -1.62
N PHE A 71 9.36 12.50 -2.88
CA PHE A 71 9.08 11.48 -3.89
C PHE A 71 9.70 10.13 -3.51
N PHE A 72 10.97 10.10 -3.10
CA PHE A 72 11.60 8.85 -2.63
C PHE A 72 10.94 8.30 -1.37
N ASN A 73 10.53 9.15 -0.45
CA ASN A 73 9.74 8.72 0.71
C ASN A 73 8.42 8.09 0.26
N PHE A 74 7.76 8.65 -0.76
CA PHE A 74 6.55 8.06 -1.33
C PHE A 74 6.80 6.70 -1.99
N LEU A 75 7.92 6.50 -2.68
CA LEU A 75 8.30 5.18 -3.18
C LEU A 75 8.52 4.17 -2.04
N GLY A 76 9.20 4.60 -0.97
CA GLY A 76 9.36 3.77 0.24
C GLY A 76 8.02 3.46 0.91
N ASP A 77 7.10 4.43 0.94
CA ASP A 77 5.75 4.23 1.46
C ASP A 77 4.95 3.25 0.57
N CYS A 78 5.11 3.31 -0.77
CA CYS A 78 4.54 2.35 -1.72
C CYS A 78 5.04 0.92 -1.48
N GLU A 79 6.33 0.76 -1.22
CA GLU A 79 6.87 -0.53 -0.81
C GLU A 79 6.25 -1.00 0.52
N HIS A 80 6.21 -0.13 1.53
CA HIS A 80 5.68 -0.50 2.85
C HIS A 80 4.20 -0.89 2.80
N ILE A 81 3.37 -0.10 2.09
CA ILE A 81 1.95 -0.39 1.97
C ILE A 81 1.70 -1.69 1.17
N SER A 82 2.59 -2.06 0.25
CA SER A 82 2.51 -3.34 -0.45
C SER A 82 2.64 -4.54 0.51
N PHE A 83 3.57 -4.46 1.48
CA PHE A 83 3.69 -5.48 2.54
C PHE A 83 2.47 -5.50 3.46
N LEU A 84 1.96 -4.32 3.84
CA LEU A 84 0.78 -4.24 4.69
C LEU A 84 -0.48 -4.78 3.99
N LYS A 85 -0.64 -4.54 2.69
CA LYS A 85 -1.73 -5.10 1.88
C LYS A 85 -1.72 -6.64 1.95
N GLU A 86 -0.55 -7.26 1.72
CA GLU A 86 -0.36 -8.71 1.80
C GLU A 86 -0.72 -9.24 3.21
N ALA A 87 -0.22 -8.59 4.26
CA ALA A 87 -0.43 -9.01 5.65
C ALA A 87 -1.87 -8.79 6.16
N SER A 88 -2.59 -7.82 5.59
CA SER A 88 -3.95 -7.43 6.01
C SER A 88 -5.02 -8.22 5.26
N GLY A 89 -4.70 -8.80 4.10
CA GLY A 89 -5.67 -9.41 3.21
C GLY A 89 -6.62 -8.39 2.58
N ILE A 90 -6.12 -7.17 2.34
CA ILE A 90 -6.84 -6.15 1.57
C ILE A 90 -6.93 -6.62 0.12
N THR A 91 -8.13 -6.56 -0.47
CA THR A 91 -8.35 -7.01 -1.84
C THR A 91 -7.65 -6.08 -2.83
N HIS A 92 -7.34 -6.60 -4.02
CA HIS A 92 -6.74 -5.78 -5.09
C HIS A 92 -7.68 -4.65 -5.52
N GLU A 93 -8.99 -4.90 -5.51
CA GLU A 93 -10.03 -3.92 -5.83
C GLU A 93 -10.05 -2.77 -4.84
N MET A 94 -9.99 -3.06 -3.53
CA MET A 94 -9.95 -2.03 -2.50
C MET A 94 -8.65 -1.21 -2.59
N ASN A 95 -7.51 -1.86 -2.80
CA ASN A 95 -6.24 -1.17 -2.97
C ASN A 95 -6.23 -0.27 -4.22
N ALA A 96 -6.78 -0.76 -5.33
CA ALA A 96 -6.92 0.02 -6.56
C ALA A 96 -7.87 1.21 -6.37
N TYR A 97 -8.98 1.05 -5.65
CA TYR A 97 -9.86 2.17 -5.31
C TYR A 97 -9.13 3.25 -4.49
N MET A 98 -8.29 2.83 -3.54
CA MET A 98 -7.60 3.74 -2.62
C MET A 98 -6.38 4.45 -3.23
N MET A 99 -5.56 3.73 -3.99
CA MET A 99 -4.26 4.20 -4.48
C MET A 99 -4.16 4.28 -6.01
N GLY A 100 -5.09 3.68 -6.73
CA GLY A 100 -5.03 3.46 -8.18
C GLY A 100 -4.82 4.72 -9.00
N TRP A 101 -5.61 5.75 -8.72
CA TRP A 101 -5.49 7.03 -9.42
C TRP A 101 -4.09 7.65 -9.24
N PHE A 102 -3.57 7.67 -8.01
CA PHE A 102 -2.23 8.18 -7.75
C PHE A 102 -1.16 7.33 -8.43
N CYS A 103 -1.27 6.00 -8.36
CA CYS A 103 -0.34 5.11 -9.04
C CYS A 103 -0.32 5.34 -10.57
N GLN A 104 -1.48 5.57 -11.19
CA GLN A 104 -1.59 5.92 -12.61
C GLN A 104 -0.89 7.25 -12.93
N LYS A 105 -1.10 8.26 -12.10
CA LYS A 105 -0.51 9.59 -12.29
C LYS A 105 1.00 9.59 -12.06
N ILE A 106 1.50 8.81 -11.11
CA ILE A 106 2.93 8.75 -10.79
C ILE A 106 3.72 7.85 -11.74
N LEU A 107 3.10 6.80 -12.27
CA LEU A 107 3.80 5.84 -13.11
C LEU A 107 4.62 6.51 -14.23
N PRO A 108 4.12 7.49 -15.00
CA PRO A 108 4.91 8.18 -16.05
C PRO A 108 6.12 8.98 -15.55
N HIS A 109 6.15 9.39 -14.27
CA HIS A 109 7.19 10.23 -13.69
C HIS A 109 8.34 9.45 -13.04
N LEU A 110 8.28 8.11 -13.08
CA LEU A 110 9.40 7.25 -12.69
C LEU A 110 10.49 7.29 -13.76
N THR A 111 11.73 7.48 -13.32
CA THR A 111 12.90 7.42 -14.18
C THR A 111 13.18 5.99 -14.64
N GLU A 112 13.95 5.82 -15.72
CA GLU A 112 14.39 4.49 -16.14
C GLU A 112 15.23 3.78 -15.07
N ASP A 113 16.06 4.53 -14.36
CA ASP A 113 16.90 3.99 -13.29
C ASP A 113 16.04 3.47 -12.13
N GLU A 114 15.01 4.20 -11.72
CA GLU A 114 14.06 3.74 -10.70
C GLU A 114 13.35 2.46 -11.10
N ARG A 115 12.94 2.35 -12.36
CA ARG A 115 12.28 1.14 -12.89
C ARG A 115 13.18 -0.08 -12.95
N LYS A 116 14.47 0.12 -13.27
CA LYS A 116 15.44 -0.98 -13.46
C LYS A 116 16.14 -1.37 -12.16
N THR A 117 16.22 -0.47 -11.19
CA THR A 117 16.99 -0.68 -9.97
C THR A 117 16.28 -1.64 -9.03
N PHE A 118 17.02 -2.65 -8.54
CA PHE A 118 16.49 -3.64 -7.60
C PHE A 118 15.91 -3.02 -6.32
N PHE A 119 16.53 -1.95 -5.81
CA PHE A 119 16.10 -1.23 -4.62
C PHE A 119 14.63 -0.79 -4.69
N TRP A 120 14.18 -0.30 -5.84
CA TRP A 120 12.81 0.19 -6.01
C TRP A 120 11.85 -0.85 -6.61
N SER A 121 12.35 -2.04 -6.95
CA SER A 121 11.58 -3.06 -7.70
C SER A 121 10.22 -3.37 -7.09
N LYS A 122 10.12 -3.45 -5.75
CA LYS A 122 8.87 -3.74 -5.06
C LYS A 122 7.89 -2.55 -5.09
N ALA A 123 8.38 -1.34 -4.89
CA ALA A 123 7.58 -0.12 -5.01
C ALA A 123 7.04 0.06 -6.42
N VAL A 124 7.91 -0.07 -7.44
CA VAL A 124 7.55 0.05 -8.85
C VAL A 124 6.51 -1.00 -9.23
N LYS A 125 6.74 -2.26 -8.88
CA LYS A 125 5.78 -3.34 -9.13
C LYS A 125 4.43 -3.07 -8.47
N TYR A 126 4.42 -2.58 -7.23
CA TYR A 126 3.18 -2.20 -6.54
C TYR A 126 2.43 -1.09 -7.29
N ILE A 127 3.15 -0.05 -7.75
CA ILE A 127 2.57 1.06 -8.52
C ILE A 127 1.99 0.55 -9.84
N GLU A 128 2.73 -0.27 -10.58
CA GLU A 128 2.30 -0.84 -11.86
C GLU A 128 1.04 -1.71 -11.71
N GLU A 129 1.06 -2.68 -10.80
CA GLU A 129 -0.08 -3.58 -10.58
C GLU A 129 -1.32 -2.82 -10.12
N THR A 130 -1.14 -1.83 -9.24
CA THR A 130 -2.25 -1.04 -8.70
C THR A 130 -2.84 -0.09 -9.76
N SER A 131 -1.98 0.49 -10.60
CA SER A 131 -2.35 1.32 -11.75
C SER A 131 -3.17 0.53 -12.77
N GLU A 132 -2.66 -0.65 -13.17
CA GLU A 132 -3.32 -1.54 -14.13
C GLU A 132 -4.67 -2.02 -13.59
N LYS A 133 -4.72 -2.45 -12.32
CA LYS A 133 -5.97 -2.90 -11.70
C LYS A 133 -7.02 -1.78 -11.66
N SER A 134 -6.61 -0.56 -11.37
CA SER A 134 -7.48 0.61 -11.37
C SER A 134 -8.04 0.91 -12.76
N PHE A 135 -7.19 0.85 -13.78
CA PHE A 135 -7.59 1.09 -15.17
C PHE A 135 -8.64 0.05 -15.63
N ASN A 136 -8.37 -1.22 -15.35
CA ASN A 136 -9.28 -2.33 -15.67
C ASN A 136 -10.63 -2.24 -14.92
N LEU A 137 -10.67 -1.58 -13.77
CA LEU A 137 -11.91 -1.34 -13.02
C LEU A 137 -12.71 -0.19 -13.61
N SER A 138 -12.05 0.89 -14.07
CA SER A 138 -12.72 2.02 -14.71
C SER A 138 -13.32 1.70 -16.08
N GLU A 139 -12.75 0.74 -16.83
CA GLU A 139 -13.33 0.33 -18.13
C GLU A 139 -14.59 -0.54 -18.01
N LYS A 140 -14.84 -1.11 -16.82
CA LYS A 140 -15.96 -2.04 -16.58
C LYS A 140 -17.17 -1.39 -15.91
N SER A 141 -17.05 -0.14 -15.47
CA SER A 141 -18.10 0.67 -14.85
C SER A 141 -18.82 1.54 -15.85
#